data_AF-A0A953E214-F1
#
_entry.id   AF-A0A953E214-F1
#
_cell.length_a   1.000
_cell.length_b   1.000
_cell.length_c   1.000
_cell.angle_alpha   90.00
_cell.angle_beta   90.00
_cell.angle_gamma   90.00
#
_symmetry.space_group_name_H-M   'P 1'
#
loop_
_entity.id
_entity.type
_entity.pdbx_description
1 polymer ?
#
loop_
_entity_poly.entity_id
_entity_poly.type
_entity_poly.pdbx_seq_one_letter_code
_entity_poly.pdbx_strand_id
1 'polypeptide(L)'
;MDDSLTGGDRPSRDDEQAGWSKPTWASPSPPWRETAHDDVPPPSPERSTFPAAFEAPRPYEGYGTGWVAPYGRYDGGDRYEGAYTSDTISANQGRRPWVVVLAAIAAVAVIAGAVIAYVTTRSPQPGPSAQPSGAATTPAPHPSPSAASPSPETTPTTSTGPLDGYLLPASAIGSGVRIVLISGGRDAVTEPTLDFCTFTYTSERDRLTRVQVRYEGGPQAVSEEFVRYKPGGAAKAFGELRTAISRCPSSYRDGDQTVGHIQVIRNTPGLVTDSVMLVFAVSYSDLGGPFTLWTAAVYQFDGDFFAGVYVYGADPQAVQRFAAQLGAKAAGLLREAAAGKPGTGGGTILNPSPTSPAGPGSQV
;
A
#
# COMPACT_ATOMS: atom_id res chain seq x y z
N MET A 1 -25.16 -68.80 16.10
CA MET A 1 -25.21 -68.38 17.52
C MET A 1 -24.17 -67.28 17.66
N ASP A 2 -24.26 -66.18 16.93
CA ASP A 2 -25.37 -65.22 16.86
C ASP A 2 -25.78 -64.66 18.22
N ASP A 3 -25.73 -63.33 18.22
CA ASP A 3 -26.59 -62.39 18.91
C ASP A 3 -26.15 -61.72 20.23
N SER A 4 -26.08 -60.39 20.09
CA SER A 4 -26.62 -59.38 21.00
C SER A 4 -25.73 -58.84 22.11
N LEU A 5 -24.96 -57.81 21.76
CA LEU A 5 -24.59 -56.72 22.66
C LEU A 5 -25.57 -55.56 22.43
N THR A 6 -26.54 -55.41 23.32
CA THR A 6 -27.39 -54.23 23.48
C THR A 6 -27.07 -53.54 24.80
N GLY A 7 -27.06 -52.20 24.79
CA GLY A 7 -27.15 -51.37 25.99
C GLY A 7 -25.87 -50.65 26.40
N GLY A 8 -25.64 -49.48 25.81
CA GLY A 8 -24.66 -48.51 26.29
C GLY A 8 -25.20 -47.10 26.04
N ASP A 9 -25.48 -46.40 27.13
CA ASP A 9 -26.13 -45.11 27.22
C ASP A 9 -25.52 -44.01 26.34
N ARG A 10 -26.39 -43.25 25.66
CA ARG A 10 -26.04 -41.97 25.03
C ARG A 10 -26.31 -40.85 26.03
N PRO A 11 -25.32 -40.03 26.41
CA PRO A 11 -25.59 -38.73 27.00
C PRO A 11 -26.17 -37.79 25.93
N SER A 12 -27.21 -37.07 26.34
CA SER A 12 -27.88 -36.00 25.64
C SER A 12 -26.90 -34.95 25.10
N ARG A 13 -26.95 -34.74 23.79
CA ARG A 13 -26.56 -33.49 23.14
C ARG A 13 -27.57 -32.44 23.55
N ASP A 14 -27.20 -31.58 24.48
CA ASP A 14 -27.68 -30.21 24.63
C ASP A 14 -26.67 -29.54 25.55
N ASP A 15 -26.19 -28.35 25.17
CA ASP A 15 -25.17 -27.49 25.81
C ASP A 15 -23.78 -27.46 25.15
N GLU A 16 -23.68 -26.80 23.99
CA GLU A 16 -22.48 -26.03 23.63
C GLU A 16 -22.78 -25.03 22.49
N GLN A 17 -23.67 -24.08 22.75
CA GLN A 17 -23.65 -22.77 22.09
C GLN A 17 -23.07 -21.74 23.06
N ALA A 18 -21.79 -21.89 23.38
CA ALA A 18 -21.01 -20.80 23.94
C ALA A 18 -20.69 -19.83 22.79
N GLY A 19 -21.44 -18.74 22.70
CA GLY A 19 -21.14 -17.63 21.80
C GLY A 19 -19.78 -17.04 22.15
N TRP A 20 -18.76 -17.40 21.37
CA TRP A 20 -17.44 -16.79 21.44
C TRP A 20 -17.54 -15.35 20.94
N SER A 21 -17.61 -14.41 21.87
CA SER A 21 -17.43 -12.99 21.59
C SER A 21 -15.96 -12.75 21.18
N LYS A 22 -15.76 -11.97 20.12
CA LYS A 22 -14.42 -11.61 19.62
C LYS A 22 -13.58 -10.95 20.73
N PRO A 23 -12.30 -11.32 20.89
CA PRO A 23 -11.38 -10.54 21.72
C PRO A 23 -11.20 -9.13 21.16
N THR A 24 -11.13 -8.12 22.03
CA THR A 24 -11.01 -6.69 21.71
C THR A 24 -9.75 -6.31 20.91
N TRP A 25 -8.75 -7.18 20.81
CA TRP A 25 -7.53 -6.97 20.03
C TRP A 25 -7.67 -7.35 18.54
N ALA A 26 -8.79 -7.95 18.13
CA ALA A 26 -9.05 -8.39 16.75
C ALA A 26 -10.00 -7.46 15.96
N SER A 27 -10.10 -6.18 16.37
CA SER A 27 -10.81 -5.13 15.63
C SER A 27 -9.82 -4.15 15.01
N PRO A 28 -10.03 -3.70 13.77
CA PRO A 28 -9.19 -2.67 13.16
C PRO A 28 -9.52 -1.33 13.83
N SER A 29 -8.46 -0.66 14.30
CA SER A 29 -8.42 0.64 15.03
C SER A 29 -8.44 0.56 16.58
N PRO A 30 -7.55 1.30 17.26
CA PRO A 30 -7.54 1.39 18.72
C PRO A 30 -8.74 2.23 19.23
N PRO A 31 -9.39 1.83 20.35
CA PRO A 31 -10.35 2.68 21.04
C PRO A 31 -9.60 3.77 21.84
N TRP A 32 -9.56 4.99 21.34
CA TRP A 32 -9.28 6.16 22.19
C TRP A 32 -10.59 6.77 22.70
N ARG A 33 -11.11 6.25 23.82
CA ARG A 33 -11.74 7.02 24.91
C ARG A 33 -12.26 6.10 26.01
N GLU A 34 -12.25 6.65 27.23
CA GLU A 34 -12.69 6.13 28.54
C GLU A 34 -11.56 5.43 29.31
N THR A 35 -10.97 6.04 30.35
CA THR A 35 -11.64 6.64 31.52
C THR A 35 -10.76 7.69 32.19
N ALA A 36 -11.39 8.78 32.63
CA ALA A 36 -10.91 9.56 33.77
C ALA A 36 -12.12 9.78 34.68
N HIS A 37 -12.32 8.86 35.62
CA HIS A 37 -12.95 9.17 36.89
C HIS A 37 -11.82 9.21 37.92
N ASP A 38 -11.58 10.39 38.48
CA ASP A 38 -11.37 10.62 39.91
C ASP A 38 -11.40 12.14 40.19
N ASP A 39 -12.35 12.52 41.04
CA ASP A 39 -12.33 13.61 42.02
C ASP A 39 -11.63 14.94 41.70
N VAL A 40 -12.40 15.91 41.19
CA VAL A 40 -12.13 17.35 41.37
C VAL A 40 -13.45 18.06 41.72
N PRO A 41 -13.57 18.77 42.86
CA PRO A 41 -14.77 19.53 43.19
C PRO A 41 -14.91 20.74 42.25
N PRO A 42 -16.14 21.16 41.91
CA PRO A 42 -16.36 22.21 40.92
C PRO A 42 -15.94 23.59 41.45
N PRO A 43 -15.25 24.43 40.66
CA PRO A 43 -15.14 25.85 40.95
C PRO A 43 -16.45 26.58 40.62
N SER A 44 -16.72 27.61 41.43
CA SER A 44 -17.88 28.51 41.39
C SER A 44 -18.09 29.21 40.03
N PRO A 45 -19.33 29.64 39.71
CA PRO A 45 -19.65 30.19 38.40
C PRO A 45 -19.29 31.69 38.33
N GLU A 46 -18.21 32.02 37.64
CA GLU A 46 -18.02 33.39 37.13
C GLU A 46 -18.25 33.46 35.62
N ARG A 47 -19.09 34.43 35.26
CA ARG A 47 -19.45 34.82 33.89
C ARG A 47 -18.20 35.15 33.09
N SER A 48 -18.07 34.54 31.91
CA SER A 48 -17.30 35.10 30.82
C SER A 48 -18.05 34.93 29.51
N THR A 49 -18.43 36.07 28.95
CA THR A 49 -19.04 36.26 27.62
C THR A 49 -18.02 35.99 26.53
N PHE A 50 -18.33 35.07 25.60
CA PHE A 50 -17.65 34.94 24.31
C PHE A 50 -18.57 35.43 23.18
N PRO A 51 -18.09 36.24 22.23
CA PRO A 51 -18.82 36.52 21.00
C PRO A 51 -18.60 35.41 19.96
N ALA A 52 -19.65 35.20 19.17
CA ALA A 52 -19.71 34.29 18.04
C ALA A 52 -18.95 34.84 16.82
N ALA A 53 -18.14 33.99 16.18
CA ALA A 53 -17.93 33.93 14.73
C ALA A 53 -17.02 32.73 14.41
N PHE A 54 -17.60 31.64 13.89
CA PHE A 54 -16.85 30.61 13.18
C PHE A 54 -16.81 31.00 11.70
N GLU A 55 -15.64 31.40 11.21
CA GLU A 55 -15.35 31.43 9.77
C GLU A 55 -15.20 29.98 9.27
N ALA A 56 -15.83 29.67 8.13
CA ALA A 56 -15.67 28.40 7.44
C ALA A 56 -14.21 28.23 6.96
N PRO A 57 -13.62 27.03 7.07
CA PRO A 57 -12.29 26.78 6.53
C PRO A 57 -12.30 26.88 5.00
N ARG A 58 -11.31 27.60 4.46
CA ARG A 58 -11.06 27.73 3.02
C ARG A 58 -10.59 26.39 2.43
N PRO A 59 -10.88 26.10 1.15
CA PRO A 59 -10.43 24.89 0.49
C PRO A 59 -8.89 24.83 0.42
N TYR A 60 -8.36 23.64 0.69
CA TYR A 60 -6.94 23.30 0.70
C TYR A 60 -6.40 23.24 -0.74
N GLU A 61 -5.54 24.20 -1.11
CA GLU A 61 -4.70 24.17 -2.30
C GLU A 61 -3.42 23.38 -2.00
N GLY A 62 -3.38 22.10 -2.38
CA GLY A 62 -2.25 21.25 -2.03
C GLY A 62 -2.14 19.95 -2.81
N TYR A 63 -2.49 19.96 -4.09
CA TYR A 63 -2.01 18.96 -5.04
C TYR A 63 -1.54 19.67 -6.29
N GLY A 64 -0.21 19.82 -6.41
CA GLY A 64 0.42 20.21 -7.66
C GLY A 64 0.13 19.13 -8.70
N THR A 65 -0.77 19.44 -9.62
CA THR A 65 -0.95 18.72 -10.88
C THR A 65 0.32 18.86 -11.71
N GLY A 66 1.22 17.89 -11.61
CA GLY A 66 2.54 17.97 -12.23
C GLY A 66 3.18 16.62 -12.52
N TRP A 67 2.39 15.62 -12.95
CA TRP A 67 2.94 14.39 -13.53
C TRP A 67 2.70 14.38 -15.04
N VAL A 68 3.58 15.05 -15.77
CA VAL A 68 3.74 14.83 -17.21
C VAL A 68 4.75 13.71 -17.38
N ALA A 69 4.31 12.55 -17.83
CA ALA A 69 5.20 11.45 -18.19
C ALA A 69 6.07 11.86 -19.41
N PRO A 70 7.40 11.82 -19.35
CA PRO A 70 8.19 11.87 -20.56
C PRO A 70 8.11 10.50 -21.24
N TYR A 71 7.66 10.50 -22.49
CA TYR A 71 7.80 9.39 -23.42
C TYR A 71 9.31 9.10 -23.64
N GLY A 72 9.84 8.15 -22.88
CA GLY A 72 11.16 7.56 -23.12
C GLY A 72 11.01 6.28 -23.93
N ARG A 73 11.39 6.33 -25.20
CA ARG A 73 11.49 5.20 -26.12
C ARG A 73 12.59 4.26 -25.61
N TYR A 74 12.22 3.09 -25.09
CA TYR A 74 13.16 2.00 -24.84
C TYR A 74 13.31 1.19 -26.14
N ASP A 75 14.40 1.43 -26.87
CA ASP A 75 14.96 0.47 -27.80
C ASP A 75 15.94 -0.42 -27.02
N GLY A 76 15.59 -1.69 -26.89
CA GLY A 76 16.40 -2.69 -26.19
C GLY A 76 15.94 -4.07 -26.64
N GLY A 77 16.43 -4.49 -27.80
CA GLY A 77 16.24 -5.83 -28.30
C GLY A 77 17.05 -6.80 -27.47
N ASP A 78 16.40 -7.83 -26.94
CA ASP A 78 16.98 -9.15 -26.74
C ASP A 78 15.87 -10.19 -26.92
N ARG A 79 16.07 -11.05 -27.91
CA ARG A 79 15.19 -12.17 -28.22
C ARG A 79 15.33 -13.22 -27.12
N TYR A 80 14.28 -13.40 -26.32
CA TYR A 80 14.05 -14.67 -25.62
C TYR A 80 13.05 -15.49 -26.43
N GLU A 81 13.58 -16.41 -27.24
CA GLU A 81 12.81 -17.52 -27.80
C GLU A 81 12.67 -18.59 -26.72
N GLY A 82 11.52 -18.62 -26.06
CA GLY A 82 11.08 -19.68 -25.17
C GLY A 82 9.72 -20.17 -25.62
N ALA A 83 9.69 -21.35 -26.23
CA ALA A 83 8.51 -21.97 -26.81
C ALA A 83 7.40 -22.22 -25.75
N TYR A 84 6.29 -21.50 -25.88
CA TYR A 84 5.01 -21.88 -25.27
C TYR A 84 4.21 -22.68 -26.30
N THR A 85 4.22 -24.01 -26.16
CA THR A 85 3.24 -24.87 -26.83
C THR A 85 1.90 -24.68 -26.13
N SER A 86 1.00 -23.95 -26.79
CA SER A 86 -0.39 -23.79 -26.37
C SER A 86 -1.21 -24.85 -27.09
N ASP A 87 -1.66 -25.88 -26.37
CA ASP A 87 -2.65 -26.80 -26.90
C ASP A 87 -4.05 -26.21 -26.78
N THR A 88 -4.68 -26.13 -27.96
CA THR A 88 -6.11 -26.18 -28.30
C THR A 88 -7.13 -25.34 -27.50
N ILE A 89 -7.48 -24.17 -28.06
CA ILE A 89 -8.85 -23.64 -27.97
C ILE A 89 -9.44 -23.50 -29.38
N SER A 90 -10.57 -24.18 -29.53
CA SER A 90 -11.60 -24.16 -30.57
C SER A 90 -11.51 -23.09 -31.66
N ALA A 91 -11.44 -23.58 -32.89
CA ALA A 91 -11.71 -22.86 -34.12
C ALA A 91 -13.13 -22.28 -34.14
N ASN A 92 -13.27 -20.97 -34.01
CA ASN A 92 -14.32 -20.21 -34.70
C ASN A 92 -13.99 -18.70 -34.78
N GLN A 93 -13.08 -18.29 -35.66
CA GLN A 93 -12.94 -16.89 -36.08
C GLN A 93 -12.65 -16.79 -37.58
N GLY A 94 -13.69 -17.01 -38.38
CA GLY A 94 -13.71 -16.60 -39.78
C GLY A 94 -14.48 -15.28 -39.93
N ARG A 95 -13.80 -14.23 -40.43
CA ARG A 95 -14.32 -12.91 -40.86
C ARG A 95 -14.63 -11.96 -39.67
N ARG A 96 -14.07 -10.74 -39.49
CA ARG A 96 -13.54 -9.71 -40.40
C ARG A 96 -12.60 -8.76 -39.61
N PRO A 97 -11.26 -8.76 -39.82
CA PRO A 97 -10.38 -7.78 -39.17
C PRO A 97 -10.46 -6.37 -39.80
N TRP A 98 -10.93 -6.23 -41.04
CA TRP A 98 -10.92 -4.95 -41.76
C TRP A 98 -11.93 -3.91 -41.25
N VAL A 99 -13.02 -4.33 -40.61
CA VAL A 99 -14.04 -3.38 -40.11
C VAL A 99 -13.51 -2.57 -38.93
N VAL A 100 -12.71 -3.20 -38.06
CA VAL A 100 -12.09 -2.51 -36.91
C VAL A 100 -11.01 -1.53 -37.36
N VAL A 101 -10.22 -1.90 -38.38
CA VAL A 101 -9.20 -1.01 -38.97
C VAL A 101 -9.84 0.21 -39.63
N LEU A 102 -10.93 0.04 -40.38
CA LEU A 102 -11.63 1.16 -41.00
C LEU A 102 -12.30 2.09 -39.97
N ALA A 103 -12.85 1.55 -38.90
CA ALA A 103 -13.41 2.35 -37.81
C ALA A 103 -12.34 3.19 -37.09
N ALA A 104 -11.16 2.62 -36.85
CA ALA A 104 -10.04 3.34 -36.24
C ALA A 104 -9.53 4.49 -37.14
N ILE A 105 -9.41 4.27 -38.45
CA ILE A 105 -8.98 5.29 -39.40
C ILE A 105 -9.99 6.45 -39.46
N ALA A 106 -11.30 6.15 -39.46
CA ALA A 106 -12.35 7.16 -39.45
C ALA A 106 -12.32 8.02 -38.17
N ALA A 107 -12.09 7.41 -37.01
CA ALA A 107 -11.99 8.14 -35.74
C ALA A 107 -10.80 9.11 -35.71
N VAL A 108 -9.63 8.69 -36.22
CA VAL A 108 -8.45 9.55 -36.31
C VAL A 108 -8.68 10.74 -37.25
N ALA A 109 -9.36 10.53 -38.38
CA ALA A 109 -9.67 11.61 -39.33
C ALA A 109 -10.61 12.67 -38.72
N VAL A 110 -11.60 12.26 -37.93
CA VAL A 110 -12.52 13.19 -37.23
C VAL A 110 -11.78 14.02 -36.18
N ILE A 111 -10.88 13.39 -35.40
CA ILE A 111 -10.09 14.10 -34.39
C ILE A 111 -9.14 15.11 -35.05
N ALA A 112 -8.46 14.73 -36.13
CA ALA A 112 -7.58 15.62 -36.88
C ALA A 112 -8.35 16.83 -37.46
N GLY A 113 -9.56 16.61 -37.99
CA GLY A 113 -10.42 17.69 -38.49
C GLY A 113 -10.85 18.68 -37.39
N ALA A 114 -11.20 18.17 -36.20
CA ALA A 114 -11.58 19.00 -35.05
C ALA A 114 -10.42 19.86 -34.53
N VAL A 115 -9.20 19.32 -34.49
CA VAL A 115 -8.00 20.07 -34.08
C VAL A 115 -7.67 21.19 -35.07
N ILE A 116 -7.77 20.93 -36.39
CA ILE A 116 -7.53 21.95 -37.42
C ILE A 116 -8.56 23.09 -37.32
N ALA A 117 -9.85 22.77 -37.12
CA ALA A 117 -10.90 23.77 -36.95
C ALA A 117 -10.72 24.62 -35.67
N TYR A 118 -10.20 24.02 -34.60
CA TYR A 118 -9.93 24.73 -33.35
C TYR A 118 -8.74 25.69 -33.46
N VAL A 119 -7.71 25.33 -34.22
CA VAL A 119 -6.52 26.18 -34.41
C VAL A 119 -6.82 27.36 -35.36
N THR A 120 -7.67 27.17 -36.38
CA THR A 120 -7.98 28.23 -37.34
C THR A 120 -8.97 29.29 -36.83
N THR A 121 -9.69 29.03 -35.74
CA THR A 121 -10.72 29.95 -35.20
C THR A 121 -10.22 30.86 -34.08
N ARG A 122 -8.97 30.72 -33.61
CA ARG A 122 -8.38 31.66 -32.65
C ARG A 122 -7.58 32.75 -33.36
N SER A 123 -8.27 33.81 -33.78
CA SER A 123 -7.61 35.07 -34.09
C SER A 123 -7.05 35.71 -32.81
N PRO A 124 -5.79 36.19 -32.80
CA PRO A 124 -5.24 36.92 -31.67
C PRO A 124 -5.96 38.27 -31.51
N GLN A 125 -6.55 38.50 -30.34
CA GLN A 125 -7.11 39.79 -29.98
C GLN A 125 -5.96 40.78 -29.73
N PRO A 126 -5.85 41.91 -30.45
CA PRO A 126 -4.83 42.93 -30.18
C PRO A 126 -5.14 43.61 -28.84
N GLY A 127 -4.24 43.44 -27.88
CA GLY A 127 -4.29 44.12 -26.59
C GLY A 127 -3.97 45.62 -26.72
N PRO A 128 -4.57 46.47 -25.87
CA PRO A 128 -4.39 47.92 -25.93
C PRO A 128 -2.98 48.35 -25.52
N SER A 129 -2.50 49.39 -26.21
CA SER A 129 -1.22 50.07 -26.03
C SER A 129 -1.06 50.65 -24.61
N ALA A 130 0.06 50.31 -23.96
CA ALA A 130 0.47 50.93 -22.71
C ALA A 130 1.19 52.26 -22.96
N GLN A 131 0.71 53.30 -22.29
CA GLN A 131 1.22 54.66 -22.26
C GLN A 131 2.39 54.78 -21.26
N PRO A 132 3.41 55.64 -21.50
CA PRO A 132 4.53 55.80 -20.58
C PRO A 132 4.21 56.81 -19.48
N SER A 133 4.53 56.49 -18.23
CA SER A 133 4.60 57.45 -17.12
C SER A 133 5.80 57.15 -16.24
N GLY A 134 6.85 57.96 -16.43
CA GLY A 134 7.21 59.00 -15.47
C GLY A 134 7.60 58.59 -14.04
N ALA A 135 8.84 58.98 -13.73
CA ALA A 135 9.34 59.43 -12.43
C ALA A 135 9.69 58.36 -11.37
N ALA A 136 11.00 58.17 -11.24
CA ALA A 136 11.68 57.54 -10.13
C ALA A 136 11.33 58.20 -8.79
N THR A 137 11.06 57.36 -7.78
CA THR A 137 11.19 57.74 -6.37
C THR A 137 11.94 56.64 -5.65
N THR A 138 13.10 56.99 -5.13
CA THR A 138 14.02 56.13 -4.40
C THR A 138 13.39 55.68 -3.08
N PRO A 139 13.23 54.36 -2.78
CA PRO A 139 12.79 53.91 -1.48
C PRO A 139 13.93 54.00 -0.46
N ALA A 140 13.59 54.43 0.75
CA ALA A 140 14.49 54.45 1.91
C ALA A 140 14.99 53.03 2.28
N PRO A 141 16.19 52.91 2.88
CA PRO A 141 16.75 51.63 3.28
C PRO A 141 15.91 50.94 4.36
N HIS A 142 15.38 49.76 4.03
CA HIS A 142 14.75 48.86 5.00
C HIS A 142 15.81 48.31 5.98
N PRO A 143 15.50 48.21 7.29
CA PRO A 143 16.39 47.58 8.25
C PRO A 143 16.56 46.09 7.91
N SER A 144 17.82 45.65 7.86
CA SER A 144 18.20 44.26 7.66
C SER A 144 17.42 43.34 8.60
N PRO A 145 16.76 42.28 8.11
CA PRO A 145 16.21 41.25 8.97
C PRO A 145 17.37 40.61 9.74
N SER A 146 17.30 40.73 11.07
CA SER A 146 18.19 40.08 12.01
C SER A 146 18.29 38.61 11.66
N ALA A 147 19.51 38.14 11.38
CA ALA A 147 19.79 36.75 11.04
C ALA A 147 19.20 35.84 12.12
N ALA A 148 18.09 35.17 11.81
CA ALA A 148 17.57 34.10 12.62
C ALA A 148 18.65 33.01 12.69
N SER A 149 19.09 32.68 13.90
CA SER A 149 20.02 31.57 14.12
C SER A 149 19.45 30.32 13.44
N PRO A 150 20.25 29.59 12.65
CA PRO A 150 19.80 28.36 12.02
C PRO A 150 19.33 27.40 13.13
N SER A 151 18.06 27.00 13.08
CA SER A 151 17.55 25.92 13.92
C SER A 151 18.46 24.70 13.73
N PRO A 152 18.85 24.01 14.81
CA PRO A 152 19.74 22.86 14.72
C PRO A 152 19.15 21.83 13.76
N GLU A 153 19.92 21.48 12.75
CA GLU A 153 19.55 20.47 11.75
C GLU A 153 19.47 19.12 12.47
N THR A 154 18.25 18.67 12.75
CA THR A 154 17.99 17.41 13.45
C THR A 154 18.50 16.27 12.57
N THR A 155 19.66 15.72 12.94
CA THR A 155 20.22 14.57 12.24
C THR A 155 19.24 13.40 12.38
N PRO A 156 18.84 12.75 11.27
CA PRO A 156 17.92 11.62 11.33
C PRO A 156 18.53 10.50 12.18
N THR A 157 17.76 10.00 13.14
CA THR A 157 18.18 8.88 13.99
C THR A 157 18.00 7.56 13.23
N THR A 158 19.00 6.70 13.32
CA THR A 158 18.98 5.35 12.73
C THR A 158 18.57 4.33 13.78
N SER A 159 17.69 3.38 13.43
CA SER A 159 17.29 2.27 14.30
C SER A 159 17.72 0.95 13.66
N THR A 160 18.47 0.13 14.42
CA THR A 160 18.91 -1.20 13.98
C THR A 160 18.13 -2.30 14.72
N GLY A 161 17.71 -3.33 14.02
CA GLY A 161 17.06 -4.53 14.56
C GLY A 161 17.55 -5.81 13.89
N PRO A 162 17.20 -6.98 14.46
CA PRO A 162 17.78 -8.27 14.07
C PRO A 162 17.30 -8.78 12.70
N LEU A 163 16.25 -8.19 12.12
CA LEU A 163 15.71 -8.58 10.82
C LEU A 163 16.12 -7.63 9.68
N ASP A 164 16.80 -6.52 9.98
CA ASP A 164 17.04 -5.44 9.01
C ASP A 164 17.89 -5.89 7.81
N GLY A 165 18.82 -6.82 8.04
CA GLY A 165 19.66 -7.39 6.99
C GLY A 165 18.90 -8.28 5.98
N TYR A 166 17.64 -8.60 6.24
CA TYR A 166 16.80 -9.42 5.34
C TYR A 166 15.77 -8.60 4.56
N LEU A 167 15.75 -7.27 4.72
CA LEU A 167 14.95 -6.38 3.89
C LEU A 167 15.58 -6.17 2.52
N LEU A 168 14.79 -5.81 1.52
CA LEU A 168 15.27 -5.38 0.22
C LEU A 168 16.18 -4.15 0.39
N PRO A 169 17.37 -4.13 -0.24
CA PRO A 169 18.18 -2.93 -0.25
C PRO A 169 17.49 -1.84 -1.07
N ALA A 170 17.68 -0.57 -0.70
CA ALA A 170 17.05 0.55 -1.41
C ALA A 170 17.35 0.55 -2.92
N SER A 171 18.55 0.11 -3.32
CA SER A 171 18.96 -0.04 -4.72
C SER A 171 18.14 -1.07 -5.50
N ALA A 172 17.48 -2.01 -4.82
CA ALA A 172 16.57 -2.95 -5.45
C ALA A 172 15.26 -2.28 -5.91
N ILE A 173 14.90 -1.15 -5.29
CA ILE A 173 13.71 -0.35 -5.58
C ILE A 173 14.04 0.75 -6.61
N GLY A 174 15.16 1.45 -6.41
CA GLY A 174 15.59 2.52 -7.32
C GLY A 174 16.77 3.33 -6.78
N SER A 175 17.36 4.16 -7.64
CA SER A 175 18.39 5.11 -7.22
C SER A 175 17.81 6.21 -6.34
N GLY A 176 18.54 6.59 -5.28
CA GLY A 176 18.11 7.64 -4.36
C GLY A 176 16.96 7.26 -3.42
N VAL A 177 16.50 6.01 -3.45
CA VAL A 177 15.46 5.51 -2.54
C VAL A 177 15.98 5.45 -1.11
N ARG A 178 15.11 5.73 -0.14
CA ARG A 178 15.39 5.63 1.30
C ARG A 178 14.49 4.59 1.95
N ILE A 179 15.01 3.89 2.94
CA ILE A 179 14.25 2.94 3.77
C ILE A 179 13.78 3.69 5.01
N VAL A 180 12.47 3.72 5.25
CA VAL A 180 11.87 4.40 6.40
C VAL A 180 11.03 3.42 7.19
N LEU A 181 11.31 3.32 8.49
CA LEU A 181 10.50 2.52 9.40
C LEU A 181 9.10 3.12 9.50
N ILE A 182 8.06 2.31 9.39
CA ILE A 182 6.71 2.80 9.66
C ILE A 182 6.49 2.92 11.18
N SER A 183 5.48 3.69 11.59
CA SER A 183 5.06 3.69 13.01
C SER A 183 4.66 2.28 13.41
N GLY A 184 5.09 1.78 14.57
CA GLY A 184 4.84 0.40 14.98
C GLY A 184 5.59 -0.67 14.16
N GLY A 185 6.45 -0.28 13.20
CA GLY A 185 7.08 -1.21 12.27
C GLY A 185 7.88 -2.35 12.92
N ARG A 186 8.30 -2.20 14.18
CA ARG A 186 9.00 -3.26 14.95
C ARG A 186 8.13 -3.95 16.00
N ASP A 187 6.88 -3.57 16.15
CA ASP A 187 5.96 -4.14 17.13
C ASP A 187 5.35 -5.44 16.59
N ALA A 188 5.89 -6.56 17.05
CA ALA A 188 5.41 -7.90 16.69
C ALA A 188 4.15 -8.33 17.48
N VAL A 189 3.73 -7.53 18.46
CA VAL A 189 2.66 -7.89 19.39
C VAL A 189 1.35 -7.25 18.95
N THR A 190 1.34 -5.94 18.70
CA THR A 190 0.10 -5.19 18.47
C THR A 190 -0.18 -4.87 17.02
N GLU A 191 0.86 -4.74 16.17
CA GLU A 191 0.64 -4.47 14.75
C GLU A 191 0.35 -5.76 14.00
N PRO A 192 -0.63 -5.80 13.08
CA PRO A 192 -0.91 -6.98 12.26
C PRO A 192 0.19 -7.21 11.22
N THR A 193 0.35 -8.47 10.81
CA THR A 193 1.17 -8.93 9.68
C THR A 193 0.26 -9.46 8.57
N LEU A 194 -0.76 -10.22 8.98
CA LEU A 194 -1.79 -10.72 8.08
C LEU A 194 -3.13 -10.13 8.49
N ASP A 195 -3.74 -9.40 7.55
CA ASP A 195 -5.01 -8.69 7.71
C ASP A 195 -5.98 -8.94 6.53
N PHE A 196 -5.55 -9.74 5.55
CA PHE A 196 -6.27 -9.93 4.30
C PHE A 196 -7.69 -10.46 4.54
N CYS A 197 -8.66 -9.78 3.92
CA CYS A 197 -10.07 -10.15 3.96
C CYS A 197 -10.71 -10.13 5.35
N THR A 198 -10.21 -9.27 6.26
CA THR A 198 -10.70 -9.17 7.65
C THR A 198 -10.68 -10.51 8.39
N PHE A 199 -9.82 -11.43 7.94
CA PHE A 199 -9.73 -12.76 8.50
C PHE A 199 -9.04 -12.73 9.86
N THR A 200 -9.40 -13.65 10.75
CA THR A 200 -8.73 -13.76 12.06
C THR A 200 -7.54 -14.70 11.96
N TYR A 201 -6.34 -14.13 12.07
CA TYR A 201 -5.08 -14.87 12.02
C TYR A 201 -4.63 -15.21 13.44
N THR A 202 -4.81 -16.46 13.85
CA THR A 202 -4.37 -16.88 15.18
C THR A 202 -2.88 -17.18 15.22
N SER A 203 -2.17 -17.15 14.08
CA SER A 203 -0.71 -17.19 13.98
C SER A 203 -0.03 -15.91 14.46
N GLU A 204 -0.73 -14.79 14.54
CA GLU A 204 -0.12 -13.49 14.90
C GLU A 204 0.51 -13.51 16.31
N ARG A 205 -0.06 -14.28 17.25
CA ARG A 205 0.51 -14.53 18.60
C ARG A 205 1.79 -15.36 18.61
N ASP A 206 2.13 -15.95 17.47
CA ASP A 206 3.31 -16.77 17.29
C ASP A 206 4.48 -15.96 16.73
N ARG A 207 4.30 -14.66 16.45
CA ARG A 207 5.39 -13.77 16.03
C ARG A 207 6.35 -13.49 17.18
N LEU A 208 7.64 -13.51 16.87
CA LEU A 208 8.74 -13.23 17.79
C LEU A 208 9.41 -11.89 17.49
N THR A 209 9.51 -11.55 16.21
CA THR A 209 10.11 -10.29 15.79
C THR A 209 9.53 -9.86 14.46
N ARG A 210 9.39 -8.54 14.28
CA ARG A 210 8.82 -7.91 13.10
C ARG A 210 9.71 -6.73 12.70
N VAL A 211 9.79 -6.48 11.41
CA VAL A 211 10.22 -5.21 10.85
C VAL A 211 9.36 -4.91 9.63
N GLN A 212 8.76 -3.72 9.58
CA GLN A 212 8.05 -3.23 8.41
C GLN A 212 8.53 -1.83 8.06
N VAL A 213 8.82 -1.64 6.78
CA VAL A 213 9.37 -0.41 6.23
C VAL A 213 8.59 0.01 5.00
N ARG A 214 8.67 1.30 4.69
CA ARG A 214 8.31 1.84 3.39
C ARG A 214 9.55 2.36 2.69
N TYR A 215 9.50 2.34 1.36
CA TYR A 215 10.55 2.88 0.51
C TYR A 215 10.10 4.21 -0.08
N GLU A 216 10.88 5.26 0.17
CA GLU A 216 10.57 6.62 -0.27
C GLU A 216 11.48 7.06 -1.42
N GLY A 217 10.92 7.75 -2.41
CA GLY A 217 11.66 8.29 -3.57
C GLY A 217 11.69 7.37 -4.80
N GLY A 218 11.03 6.22 -4.75
CA GLY A 218 10.94 5.27 -5.87
C GLY A 218 9.86 5.64 -6.90
N PRO A 219 9.86 4.97 -8.07
CA PRO A 219 8.87 5.20 -9.13
C PRO A 219 7.47 4.68 -8.76
N GLN A 220 7.38 3.75 -7.82
CA GLN A 220 6.15 3.22 -7.24
C GLN A 220 6.28 3.24 -5.73
N ALA A 221 5.16 3.37 -5.02
CA ALA A 221 5.15 3.22 -3.58
C ALA A 221 5.34 1.73 -3.25
N VAL A 222 6.27 1.45 -2.34
CA VAL A 222 6.61 0.08 -1.92
C VAL A 222 6.70 0.04 -0.41
N SER A 223 6.13 -1.00 0.20
CA SER A 223 6.43 -1.41 1.57
C SER A 223 6.88 -2.86 1.61
N GLU A 224 7.67 -3.20 2.63
CA GLU A 224 8.08 -4.57 2.89
C GLU A 224 7.94 -4.85 4.39
N GLU A 225 7.53 -6.07 4.69
CA GLU A 225 7.46 -6.62 6.04
C GLU A 225 8.26 -7.91 6.11
N PHE A 226 9.00 -8.09 7.20
CA PHE A 226 9.71 -9.31 7.51
C PHE A 226 9.42 -9.73 8.95
N VAL A 227 9.05 -11.00 9.14
CA VAL A 227 8.63 -11.53 10.44
C VAL A 227 9.28 -12.87 10.72
N ARG A 228 9.72 -13.04 11.97
CA ARG A 228 10.11 -14.33 12.52
C ARG A 228 9.01 -14.83 13.44
N TYR A 229 8.56 -16.06 13.22
CA TYR A 229 7.62 -16.78 14.06
C TYR A 229 8.32 -17.74 15.02
N LYS A 230 7.59 -18.25 16.00
CA LYS A 230 7.90 -19.47 16.74
C LYS A 230 7.92 -20.66 15.75
N PRO A 231 8.63 -21.75 16.08
CA PRO A 231 8.62 -22.98 15.31
C PRO A 231 7.21 -23.41 14.88
N GLY A 232 6.99 -23.48 13.56
CA GLY A 232 5.71 -23.87 12.95
C GLY A 232 4.64 -22.77 12.88
N GLY A 233 4.88 -21.60 13.46
CA GLY A 233 3.97 -20.45 13.40
C GLY A 233 3.82 -19.89 11.98
N ALA A 234 4.90 -19.85 11.19
CA ALA A 234 4.87 -19.41 9.80
C ALA A 234 4.05 -20.35 8.90
N ALA A 235 4.20 -21.68 9.07
CA ALA A 235 3.40 -22.67 8.34
C ALA A 235 1.90 -22.54 8.67
N LYS A 236 1.58 -22.31 9.95
CA LYS A 236 0.20 -22.02 10.39
C LYS A 236 -0.34 -20.73 9.75
N ALA A 237 0.45 -19.66 9.76
CA ALA A 237 0.11 -18.37 9.13
C ALA A 237 -0.21 -18.54 7.63
N PHE A 238 0.61 -19.30 6.90
CA PHE A 238 0.36 -19.58 5.49
C PHE A 238 -0.93 -20.40 5.27
N GLY A 239 -1.20 -21.39 6.13
CA GLY A 239 -2.46 -22.14 6.11
C GLY A 239 -3.70 -21.26 6.35
N GLU A 240 -3.61 -20.32 7.30
CA GLU A 240 -4.65 -19.33 7.57
C GLU A 240 -4.82 -18.38 6.37
N LEU A 241 -3.74 -17.87 5.77
CA LEU A 241 -3.79 -17.02 4.58
C LEU A 241 -4.45 -17.73 3.40
N ARG A 242 -4.10 -18.99 3.14
CA ARG A 242 -4.76 -19.78 2.08
C ARG A 242 -6.25 -19.95 2.35
N THR A 243 -6.63 -20.12 3.61
CA THR A 243 -8.04 -20.22 4.02
C THR A 243 -8.75 -18.89 3.79
N ALA A 244 -8.15 -17.77 4.23
CA ALA A 244 -8.67 -16.43 4.02
C ALA A 244 -8.91 -16.15 2.54
N ILE A 245 -7.92 -16.43 1.68
CA ILE A 245 -8.03 -16.28 0.21
C ILE A 245 -9.17 -17.13 -0.35
N SER A 246 -9.30 -18.38 0.08
CA SER A 246 -10.35 -19.28 -0.44
C SER A 246 -11.77 -18.89 -0.05
N ARG A 247 -11.92 -18.18 1.07
CA ARG A 247 -13.22 -17.77 1.64
C ARG A 247 -13.52 -16.30 1.37
N CYS A 248 -12.59 -15.56 0.80
CA CYS A 248 -12.76 -14.14 0.60
C CYS A 248 -13.84 -13.88 -0.47
N PRO A 249 -14.85 -13.03 -0.20
CA PRO A 249 -15.76 -12.58 -1.25
C PRO A 249 -14.98 -11.81 -2.34
N SER A 250 -15.61 -11.62 -3.50
CA SER A 250 -15.03 -10.84 -4.61
C SER A 250 -14.74 -9.38 -4.25
N SER A 251 -15.37 -8.87 -3.18
CA SER A 251 -15.10 -7.58 -2.56
C SER A 251 -15.44 -7.60 -1.07
N TYR A 252 -14.72 -6.85 -0.25
CA TYR A 252 -15.00 -6.65 1.17
C TYR A 252 -14.70 -5.22 1.62
N ARG A 253 -15.18 -4.86 2.81
CA ARG A 253 -14.92 -3.57 3.46
C ARG A 253 -13.83 -3.73 4.50
N ASP A 254 -12.92 -2.77 4.53
CA ASP A 254 -11.90 -2.67 5.57
C ASP A 254 -11.82 -1.21 6.01
N GLY A 255 -12.37 -0.90 7.19
CA GLY A 255 -12.61 0.47 7.61
C GLY A 255 -13.37 1.32 6.58
N ASP A 256 -12.74 2.40 6.14
CA ASP A 256 -13.23 3.33 5.11
C ASP A 256 -12.94 2.86 3.67
N GLN A 257 -12.22 1.75 3.51
CA GLN A 257 -11.82 1.18 2.24
C GLN A 257 -12.80 0.11 1.73
N THR A 258 -12.93 0.03 0.41
CA THR A 258 -13.49 -1.14 -0.27
C THR A 258 -12.38 -1.83 -1.04
N VAL A 259 -12.12 -3.09 -0.71
CA VAL A 259 -11.19 -3.95 -1.46
C VAL A 259 -11.99 -4.78 -2.45
N GLY A 260 -11.56 -4.81 -3.71
CA GLY A 260 -12.23 -5.55 -4.78
C GLY A 260 -11.27 -5.94 -5.90
N HIS A 261 -11.82 -6.55 -6.96
CA HIS A 261 -11.02 -7.02 -8.11
C HIS A 261 -9.86 -7.94 -7.73
N ILE A 262 -10.07 -8.78 -6.71
CA ILE A 262 -9.05 -9.64 -6.12
C ILE A 262 -8.67 -10.74 -7.13
N GLN A 263 -7.39 -10.81 -7.46
CA GLN A 263 -6.80 -11.82 -8.32
C GLN A 263 -5.70 -12.55 -7.57
N VAL A 264 -5.77 -13.89 -7.58
CA VAL A 264 -4.74 -14.75 -7.02
C VAL A 264 -3.81 -15.17 -8.14
N ILE A 265 -2.57 -14.71 -8.12
CA ILE A 265 -1.55 -15.09 -9.09
C ILE A 265 -0.70 -16.21 -8.49
N ARG A 266 -0.72 -17.37 -9.15
CA ARG A 266 0.00 -18.57 -8.75
C ARG A 266 1.23 -18.77 -9.63
N ASN A 267 2.20 -19.55 -9.14
CA ASN A 267 3.38 -19.97 -9.89
C ASN A 267 4.22 -18.80 -10.43
N THR A 268 4.27 -17.69 -9.68
CA THR A 268 5.13 -16.56 -10.03
C THR A 268 6.60 -17.00 -9.96
N PRO A 269 7.38 -16.89 -11.06
CA PRO A 269 8.76 -17.34 -11.08
C PRO A 269 9.62 -16.63 -10.02
N GLY A 270 10.53 -17.37 -9.39
CA GLY A 270 11.50 -16.84 -8.43
C GLY A 270 11.03 -16.78 -6.98
N LEU A 271 9.72 -16.88 -6.72
CA LEU A 271 9.20 -16.95 -5.35
C LEU A 271 9.55 -18.29 -4.67
N VAL A 272 9.45 -18.32 -3.34
CA VAL A 272 9.52 -19.57 -2.56
C VAL A 272 8.30 -20.46 -2.82
N THR A 273 8.40 -21.75 -2.47
CA THR A 273 7.31 -22.72 -2.68
C THR A 273 6.02 -22.31 -1.96
N ASP A 274 6.13 -21.92 -0.69
CA ASP A 274 5.00 -21.46 0.11
C ASP A 274 4.82 -19.95 -0.08
N SER A 275 4.28 -19.58 -1.25
CA SER A 275 4.02 -18.20 -1.60
C SER A 275 2.68 -17.99 -2.28
N VAL A 276 2.19 -16.75 -2.23
CA VAL A 276 1.03 -16.29 -3.00
C VAL A 276 1.19 -14.82 -3.33
N MET A 277 0.87 -14.45 -4.57
CA MET A 277 0.74 -13.05 -4.97
C MET A 277 -0.74 -12.72 -5.18
N LEU A 278 -1.18 -11.63 -4.56
CA LEU A 278 -2.52 -11.06 -4.73
C LEU A 278 -2.41 -9.74 -5.46
N VAL A 279 -3.30 -9.50 -6.42
CA VAL A 279 -3.48 -8.19 -7.05
C VAL A 279 -4.92 -7.76 -6.83
N PHE A 280 -5.13 -6.57 -6.28
CA PHE A 280 -6.46 -6.08 -5.95
C PHE A 280 -6.54 -4.55 -6.03
N ALA A 281 -7.76 -4.06 -6.15
CA ALA A 281 -8.09 -2.64 -6.16
C ALA A 281 -8.59 -2.23 -4.78
N VAL A 282 -8.09 -1.10 -4.29
CA VAL A 282 -8.56 -0.45 -3.06
C VAL A 282 -9.21 0.88 -3.43
N SER A 283 -10.47 1.04 -3.08
CA SER A 283 -11.20 2.30 -3.25
C SER A 283 -11.43 2.97 -1.90
N TYR A 284 -11.12 4.26 -1.81
CA TYR A 284 -11.26 5.06 -0.60
C TYR A 284 -12.55 5.88 -0.66
N SER A 285 -13.37 5.80 0.38
CA SER A 285 -14.68 6.47 0.40
C SER A 285 -14.64 7.92 0.89
N ASP A 286 -13.55 8.31 1.56
CA ASP A 286 -13.33 9.62 2.19
C ASP A 286 -12.60 10.63 1.29
N LEU A 287 -11.89 10.17 0.25
CA LEU A 287 -11.08 11.01 -0.65
C LEU A 287 -11.89 11.79 -1.71
N GLY A 288 -13.21 11.99 -1.52
CA GLY A 288 -14.02 12.92 -2.31
C GLY A 288 -14.20 12.55 -3.79
N GLY A 289 -13.87 11.33 -4.20
CA GLY A 289 -14.05 10.81 -5.56
C GLY A 289 -13.60 9.34 -5.67
N PRO A 290 -13.91 8.63 -6.78
CA PRO A 290 -13.50 7.25 -6.98
C PRO A 290 -11.98 7.19 -7.25
N PHE A 291 -11.17 7.30 -6.20
CA PHE A 291 -9.76 6.99 -6.27
C PHE A 291 -9.58 5.49 -6.06
N THR A 292 -9.06 4.80 -7.06
CA THR A 292 -8.69 3.38 -6.99
C THR A 292 -7.18 3.27 -7.00
N LEU A 293 -6.64 2.71 -5.94
CA LEU A 293 -5.23 2.32 -5.83
C LEU A 293 -5.12 0.82 -6.11
N TRP A 294 -4.32 0.43 -7.08
CA TRP A 294 -3.98 -0.97 -7.30
C TRP A 294 -2.85 -1.38 -6.38
N THR A 295 -3.03 -2.51 -5.72
CA THR A 295 -2.06 -3.11 -4.81
C THR A 295 -1.70 -4.49 -5.33
N ALA A 296 -0.41 -4.78 -5.38
CA ALA A 296 0.12 -6.13 -5.52
C ALA A 296 0.85 -6.52 -4.24
N ALA A 297 0.40 -7.57 -3.58
CA ALA A 297 0.94 -8.09 -2.33
C ALA A 297 1.52 -9.48 -2.57
N VAL A 298 2.81 -9.67 -2.27
CA VAL A 298 3.51 -10.95 -2.37
C VAL A 298 3.79 -11.46 -0.96
N TYR A 299 3.13 -12.55 -0.59
CA TYR A 299 3.31 -13.23 0.69
C TYR A 299 4.19 -14.46 0.48
N GLN A 300 5.26 -14.58 1.26
CA GLN A 300 6.23 -15.68 1.16
C GLN A 300 6.57 -16.23 2.52
N PHE A 301 6.61 -17.55 2.66
CA PHE A 301 6.94 -18.25 3.89
C PHE A 301 8.06 -19.27 3.63
N ASP A 302 9.07 -19.30 4.50
CA ASP A 302 10.15 -20.29 4.46
C ASP A 302 10.69 -20.54 5.88
N GLY A 303 10.71 -21.79 6.31
CA GLY A 303 10.98 -22.16 7.70
C GLY A 303 10.02 -21.44 8.67
N ASP A 304 10.60 -20.71 9.62
CA ASP A 304 9.87 -19.91 10.62
C ASP A 304 9.74 -18.43 10.22
N PHE A 305 9.99 -18.08 8.96
CA PHE A 305 10.03 -16.70 8.50
C PHE A 305 8.94 -16.39 7.48
N PHE A 306 8.55 -15.12 7.46
CA PHE A 306 7.65 -14.51 6.50
C PHE A 306 8.29 -13.27 5.89
N ALA A 307 8.10 -13.10 4.59
CA ALA A 307 8.38 -11.86 3.87
C ALA A 307 7.14 -11.43 3.07
N GLY A 308 6.69 -10.20 3.32
CA GLY A 308 5.59 -9.54 2.62
C GLY A 308 6.12 -8.37 1.80
N VAL A 309 5.87 -8.34 0.49
CA VAL A 309 6.21 -7.19 -0.37
C VAL A 309 4.94 -6.61 -0.95
N TYR A 310 4.73 -5.31 -0.76
CA TYR A 310 3.54 -4.60 -1.19
C TYR A 310 3.92 -3.47 -2.15
N VAL A 311 3.32 -3.46 -3.34
CA VAL A 311 3.53 -2.42 -4.35
C VAL A 311 2.21 -1.76 -4.69
N TYR A 312 2.21 -0.43 -4.70
CA TYR A 312 1.02 0.37 -4.95
C TYR A 312 1.18 1.26 -6.18
N GLY A 313 0.09 1.50 -6.90
CA GLY A 313 0.10 2.35 -8.09
C GLY A 313 -1.23 2.43 -8.82
N ALA A 314 -1.24 3.17 -9.93
CA ALA A 314 -2.45 3.39 -10.73
C ALA A 314 -2.70 2.30 -11.80
N ASP A 315 -1.68 1.54 -12.19
CA ASP A 315 -1.77 0.51 -13.23
C ASP A 315 -1.59 -0.90 -12.62
N PRO A 316 -2.60 -1.79 -12.68
CA PRO A 316 -2.53 -3.14 -12.12
C PRO A 316 -1.37 -3.96 -12.71
N GLN A 317 -1.07 -3.81 -14.01
CA GLN A 317 -0.02 -4.58 -14.65
C GLN A 317 1.38 -4.11 -14.26
N ALA A 318 1.60 -2.81 -14.11
CA ALA A 318 2.85 -2.27 -13.58
C ALA A 318 3.09 -2.71 -12.14
N VAL A 319 2.11 -2.59 -11.24
CA VAL A 319 2.27 -3.00 -9.83
C VAL A 319 2.53 -4.50 -9.72
N GLN A 320 1.81 -5.33 -10.47
CA GLN A 320 2.01 -6.78 -10.47
C GLN A 320 3.43 -7.16 -10.93
N ARG A 321 3.91 -6.59 -12.04
CA ARG A 321 5.25 -6.91 -12.55
C ARG A 321 6.35 -6.48 -11.59
N PHE A 322 6.22 -5.30 -11.00
CA PHE A 322 7.23 -4.82 -10.05
C PHE A 322 7.20 -5.62 -8.74
N ALA A 323 6.01 -5.94 -8.23
CA ALA A 323 5.86 -6.82 -7.07
C ALA A 323 6.47 -8.21 -7.31
N ALA A 324 6.27 -8.80 -8.49
CA ALA A 324 6.90 -10.09 -8.83
C ALA A 324 8.45 -9.99 -8.83
N GLN A 325 9.01 -8.91 -9.39
CA GLN A 325 10.46 -8.70 -9.41
C GLN A 325 11.04 -8.51 -8.00
N LEU A 326 10.39 -7.69 -7.17
CA LEU A 326 10.81 -7.45 -5.79
C LEU A 326 10.60 -8.69 -4.92
N GLY A 327 9.48 -9.40 -5.08
CA GLY A 327 9.20 -10.66 -4.43
C GLY A 327 10.25 -11.72 -4.70
N ALA A 328 10.72 -11.86 -5.94
CA ALA A 328 11.80 -12.79 -6.28
C ALA A 328 13.13 -12.43 -5.61
N LYS A 329 13.43 -11.14 -5.42
CA LYS A 329 14.61 -10.70 -4.65
C LYS A 329 14.44 -10.99 -3.16
N ALA A 330 13.27 -10.66 -2.59
CA ALA A 330 12.94 -10.95 -1.19
C ALA A 330 12.95 -12.46 -0.90
N ALA A 331 12.61 -13.31 -1.88
CA ALA A 331 12.72 -14.76 -1.77
C ALA A 331 14.16 -15.23 -1.50
N GLY A 332 15.16 -14.53 -2.04
CA GLY A 332 16.57 -14.79 -1.75
C GLY A 332 16.91 -14.52 -0.29
N LEU A 333 16.50 -13.35 0.22
CA LEU A 333 16.73 -12.91 1.59
C LEU A 333 15.96 -13.78 2.60
N LEU A 334 14.76 -14.21 2.24
CA LEU A 334 13.95 -15.13 3.04
C LEU A 334 14.64 -16.51 3.20
N ARG A 335 15.20 -17.05 2.12
CA ARG A 335 15.99 -18.30 2.17
C ARG A 335 17.27 -18.15 3.00
N GLU A 336 17.91 -16.98 2.98
CA GLU A 336 19.06 -16.70 3.85
C GLU A 336 18.67 -16.78 5.33
N ALA A 337 17.56 -16.14 5.71
CA ALA A 337 17.03 -16.18 7.07
C ALA A 337 16.68 -17.62 7.49
N ALA A 338 15.94 -18.36 6.65
CA ALA A 338 15.56 -19.75 6.92
C ALA A 338 16.79 -20.68 7.06
N ALA A 339 17.85 -20.41 6.31
CA ALA A 339 19.11 -21.14 6.39
C ALA A 339 20.03 -20.69 7.54
N GLY A 340 19.62 -19.71 8.37
CA GLY A 340 20.42 -19.16 9.45
C GLY A 340 21.66 -18.38 8.98
N LYS A 341 21.66 -17.92 7.73
CA LYS A 341 22.74 -17.11 7.16
C LYS A 341 22.57 -15.65 7.57
N PRO A 342 23.66 -14.87 7.71
CA PRO A 342 23.55 -13.42 7.83
C PRO A 342 22.79 -12.83 6.64
N GLY A 343 21.88 -11.89 6.90
CA GLY A 343 21.15 -11.21 5.84
C GLY A 343 22.08 -10.31 5.01
N THR A 344 21.93 -10.38 3.69
CA THR A 344 22.78 -9.64 2.74
C THR A 344 22.12 -8.37 2.17
N GLY A 345 20.89 -8.08 2.60
CA GLY A 345 20.11 -6.93 2.18
C GLY A 345 20.17 -5.75 3.16
N GLY A 346 19.06 -5.03 3.24
CA GLY A 346 18.85 -3.91 4.14
C GLY A 346 19.56 -2.63 3.72
N GLY A 347 19.81 -1.78 4.70
CA GLY A 347 20.42 -0.47 4.52
C GLY A 347 20.20 0.40 5.76
N THR A 348 20.52 1.68 5.65
CA THR A 348 20.19 2.64 6.70
C THR A 348 18.68 2.82 6.78
N ILE A 349 18.08 2.38 7.87
CA ILE A 349 16.66 2.57 8.16
C ILE A 349 16.48 3.88 8.93
N LEU A 350 15.76 4.81 8.33
CA LEU A 350 15.41 6.08 8.95
C LEU A 350 14.19 5.89 9.84
N ASN A 351 14.22 6.48 11.03
CA ASN A 351 13.00 6.61 11.83
C ASN A 351 12.01 7.56 11.14
N PRO A 352 10.69 7.32 11.29
CA PRO A 352 9.71 8.24 10.75
C PRO A 352 9.89 9.62 11.38
N SER A 353 9.81 10.68 10.57
CA SER A 353 9.80 12.03 11.13
C SER A 353 8.55 12.19 11.99
N PRO A 354 8.63 12.79 13.19
CA PRO A 354 7.48 12.98 14.07
C PRO A 354 6.37 13.85 13.45
N THR A 355 6.69 14.55 12.36
CA THR A 355 5.76 15.40 11.59
C THR A 355 5.25 14.74 10.30
N SER A 356 5.69 13.53 9.96
CA SER A 356 5.19 12.85 8.76
C SER A 356 3.77 12.33 9.01
N PRO A 357 2.76 12.76 8.23
CA PRO A 357 1.43 12.17 8.32
C PRO A 357 1.50 10.68 7.97
N ALA A 358 0.66 9.90 8.65
CA ALA A 358 0.41 8.49 8.35
C ALA A 358 -0.14 8.40 6.91
N GLY A 359 0.72 8.17 5.92
CA GLY A 359 0.29 8.02 4.53
C GLY A 359 -0.52 6.74 4.32
N PRO A 360 -1.23 6.60 3.18
CA PRO A 360 -2.08 5.44 2.88
C PRO A 360 -1.35 4.08 2.79
N GLY A 361 -0.01 4.05 2.94
CA GLY A 361 0.79 2.83 3.11
C GLY A 361 1.35 2.63 4.53
N SER A 362 0.88 3.39 5.52
CA SER A 362 1.27 3.26 6.93
C SER A 362 0.28 2.44 7.75
N GLN A 363 -0.82 1.99 7.15
CA GLN A 363 -1.87 1.19 7.78
C GLN A 363 -2.03 -0.17 7.09
N VAL A 364 -0.91 -0.83 6.78
CA VAL A 364 -0.92 -2.27 6.51
C VAL A 364 -0.35 -2.97 7.72
#